data_AF-A0A7X7QSK0-F1
#
_entry.id   AF-A0A7X7QSK0-F1
#
_cell.length_a   1.000
_cell.length_b   1.000
_cell.length_c   1.000
_cell.angle_alpha   90.00
_cell.angle_beta   90.00
_cell.angle_gamma   90.00
#
_symmetry.space_group_name_H-M   'P 1'
#
loop_
_entity.id
_entity.type
_entity.pdbx_description
1 polymer ?
#
loop_
_entity_poly.entity_id
_entity_poly.type
_entity_poly.pdbx_seq_one_letter_code
_entity_poly.pdbx_strand_id
1 'polypeptide(L)'
;SLAGNLALAATGGHAGSLTIDGGRLLTGQDIVSGIAADGAILVGSNGTVIVRRASTAGEGAGQTLKAAGMRIDGTLNADYQGFAGGSGYLSPSGWHGGHGGYTSYASRSTYGSVTNPVSLGRGGTYDGGGAIVLKIGGTLTVNGTLSANGAGDASGGGGAGGSLNIFAETMDGGGTIRANGGNSTSRHGGGGGRISLLNVTDNNFTGTLQVLGGVGVGYSGDLPARSPFPKAIT
;
A
#
# COMPACT_ATOMS: atom_id res chain seq x y z
N SER A 1 -7.62 -24.24 4.74
CA SER A 1 -6.44 -23.37 4.91
C SER A 1 -5.57 -23.51 3.67
N LEU A 2 -4.88 -22.44 3.27
CA LEU A 2 -3.85 -22.52 2.25
C LEU A 2 -2.50 -22.79 2.90
N ALA A 3 -1.84 -23.88 2.50
CA ALA A 3 -0.45 -24.19 2.81
C ALA A 3 0.35 -24.20 1.50
N GLY A 4 1.32 -23.30 1.36
CA GLY A 4 2.16 -23.17 0.15
C GLY A 4 1.93 -21.89 -0.68
N ASN A 5 2.42 -21.87 -1.92
CA ASN A 5 2.33 -20.71 -2.81
C ASN A 5 1.13 -20.85 -3.76
N LEU A 6 0.18 -19.91 -3.73
CA LEU A 6 -0.93 -19.83 -4.68
C LEU A 6 -0.96 -18.47 -5.36
N ALA A 7 -1.12 -18.45 -6.68
CA ALA A 7 -1.39 -17.23 -7.44
C ALA A 7 -2.78 -17.32 -8.07
N LEU A 8 -3.61 -16.31 -7.83
CA LEU A 8 -4.96 -16.21 -8.40
C LEU A 8 -4.89 -15.68 -9.85
N ALA A 9 -5.65 -16.28 -10.75
CA ALA A 9 -5.85 -15.80 -12.13
C ALA A 9 -7.18 -15.03 -12.32
N ALA A 10 -8.08 -15.12 -11.34
CA ALA A 10 -9.38 -14.45 -11.28
C ALA A 10 -9.76 -14.25 -9.81
N THR A 11 -10.87 -13.55 -9.55
CA THR A 11 -11.34 -13.36 -8.17
C THR A 11 -11.65 -14.70 -7.53
N GLY A 12 -10.96 -15.02 -6.43
CA GLY A 12 -11.19 -16.24 -5.67
C GLY A 12 -12.31 -16.01 -4.66
N GLY A 13 -13.42 -16.73 -4.80
CA GLY A 13 -14.50 -16.78 -3.82
C GLY A 13 -14.38 -18.02 -2.91
N HIS A 14 -14.53 -17.84 -1.61
CA HIS A 14 -14.57 -18.94 -0.64
C HIS A 14 -15.88 -18.90 0.17
N ALA A 15 -16.64 -19.99 0.11
CA ALA A 15 -17.78 -20.18 0.99
C ALA A 15 -17.27 -20.35 2.43
N GLY A 16 -17.65 -19.45 3.34
CA GLY A 16 -17.14 -19.41 4.71
C GLY A 16 -15.80 -18.69 4.87
N SER A 17 -15.03 -19.06 5.89
CA SER A 17 -13.77 -18.38 6.25
C SER A 17 -12.57 -18.92 5.45
N LEU A 18 -11.67 -18.01 5.05
CA LEU A 18 -10.41 -18.31 4.38
C LEU A 18 -9.24 -18.09 5.34
N THR A 19 -8.48 -19.15 5.64
CA THR A 19 -7.25 -19.06 6.43
C THR A 19 -6.03 -19.22 5.53
N ILE A 20 -5.14 -18.23 5.54
CA ILE A 20 -3.80 -18.25 4.96
C ILE A 20 -2.82 -18.32 6.13
N ASP A 21 -2.34 -19.52 6.45
CA ASP A 21 -1.43 -19.76 7.55
C ASP A 21 -0.36 -20.75 7.08
N GLY A 22 0.87 -20.25 6.91
CA GLY A 22 1.96 -20.96 6.24
C GLY A 22 1.94 -20.81 4.72
N GLY A 23 2.82 -19.96 4.19
CA GLY A 23 3.01 -19.79 2.74
C GLY A 23 2.50 -18.46 2.21
N ARG A 24 2.35 -18.36 0.88
CA ARG A 24 2.14 -17.10 0.18
C ARG A 24 1.00 -17.15 -0.82
N LEU A 25 0.01 -16.28 -0.62
CA LEU A 25 -1.05 -16.03 -1.59
C LEU A 25 -0.72 -14.78 -2.40
N LEU A 26 -0.85 -14.84 -3.73
CA LEU A 26 -0.73 -13.70 -4.62
C LEU A 26 -2.05 -13.49 -5.35
N THR A 27 -2.55 -12.25 -5.39
CA THR A 27 -3.57 -11.90 -6.39
C THR A 27 -2.96 -11.94 -7.79
N GLY A 28 -3.75 -11.98 -8.85
CA GLY A 28 -3.35 -11.72 -10.22
C GLY A 28 -2.69 -10.34 -10.40
N GLN A 29 -1.85 -10.24 -11.42
CA GLN A 29 -1.12 -9.03 -11.79
C GLN A 29 -1.59 -8.55 -13.14
N ASP A 30 -1.84 -7.24 -13.24
CA ASP A 30 -2.33 -6.59 -14.46
C ASP A 30 -3.65 -7.25 -14.96
N ILE A 31 -4.40 -7.82 -14.01
CA ILE A 31 -5.73 -8.41 -14.16
C ILE A 31 -6.51 -8.23 -12.85
N VAL A 32 -7.83 -8.06 -12.92
CA VAL A 32 -8.70 -7.99 -11.75
C VAL A 32 -8.93 -9.39 -11.18
N SER A 33 -8.57 -9.62 -9.92
CA SER A 33 -8.58 -10.98 -9.34
C SER A 33 -8.69 -11.00 -7.81
N GLY A 34 -9.42 -10.09 -7.19
CA GLY A 34 -9.51 -9.93 -5.73
C GLY A 34 -9.81 -11.19 -4.90
N ILE A 35 -9.88 -11.06 -3.58
CA ILE A 35 -10.24 -12.19 -2.69
C ILE A 35 -11.59 -11.91 -2.07
N ALA A 36 -12.49 -12.89 -2.07
CA ALA A 36 -13.77 -12.79 -1.39
C ALA A 36 -13.99 -14.02 -0.50
N ALA A 37 -14.36 -13.78 0.76
CA ALA A 37 -14.81 -14.81 1.69
C ALA A 37 -16.16 -14.39 2.28
N ASP A 38 -17.10 -15.33 2.39
CA ASP A 38 -18.38 -15.05 3.06
C ASP A 38 -18.19 -14.93 4.58
N GLY A 39 -17.21 -15.64 5.12
CA GLY A 39 -16.78 -15.57 6.51
C GLY A 39 -15.58 -14.65 6.71
N ALA A 40 -14.70 -15.01 7.65
CA ALA A 40 -13.51 -14.22 7.95
C ALA A 40 -12.34 -14.56 7.02
N ILE A 41 -11.49 -13.58 6.71
CA ILE A 41 -10.14 -13.83 6.19
C ILE A 41 -9.16 -13.78 7.36
N LEU A 42 -8.44 -14.87 7.60
CA LEU A 42 -7.37 -14.94 8.59
C LEU A 42 -6.02 -15.07 7.88
N VAL A 43 -5.15 -14.07 8.02
CA VAL A 43 -3.73 -14.17 7.68
C VAL A 43 -2.98 -14.50 8.97
N GLY A 44 -2.69 -15.79 9.18
CA GLY A 44 -1.95 -16.27 10.34
C GLY A 44 -0.53 -15.71 10.38
N SER A 45 0.17 -15.85 11.51
CA SER A 45 1.51 -15.25 11.73
C SER A 45 2.56 -15.69 10.71
N ASN A 46 2.40 -16.89 10.12
CA ASN A 46 3.27 -17.42 9.06
C ASN A 46 2.68 -17.24 7.65
N GLY A 47 1.54 -16.57 7.53
CA GLY A 47 0.85 -16.29 6.28
C GLY A 47 1.34 -14.99 5.65
N THR A 48 1.52 -15.02 4.33
CA THR A 48 1.78 -13.81 3.53
C THR A 48 0.76 -13.69 2.40
N VAL A 49 0.14 -12.52 2.27
CA VAL A 49 -0.70 -12.15 1.13
C VAL A 49 -0.02 -11.00 0.39
N ILE A 50 0.26 -11.18 -0.89
CA ILE A 50 0.77 -10.14 -1.79
C ILE A 50 -0.33 -9.72 -2.77
N VAL A 51 -0.78 -8.48 -2.62
CA VAL A 51 -1.78 -7.86 -3.47
C VAL A 51 -1.08 -7.14 -4.61
N ARG A 52 -1.06 -7.77 -5.78
CA ARG A 52 -0.49 -7.21 -7.02
C ARG A 52 -1.50 -6.28 -7.70
N ARG A 53 -1.02 -5.24 -8.39
CA ARG A 53 -1.87 -4.30 -9.14
C ARG A 53 -2.81 -5.01 -10.13
N ALA A 54 -4.00 -4.45 -10.29
CA ALA A 54 -4.99 -4.89 -11.27
C ALA A 54 -4.82 -4.21 -12.63
N SER A 55 -4.38 -2.94 -12.65
CA SER A 55 -4.20 -2.18 -13.88
C SER A 55 -3.21 -1.03 -13.69
N THR A 56 -2.50 -0.67 -14.75
CA THR A 56 -1.66 0.53 -14.85
C THR A 56 -2.33 1.65 -15.65
N ALA A 57 -3.59 1.49 -16.07
CA ALA A 57 -4.31 2.54 -16.78
C ALA A 57 -4.61 3.74 -15.86
N GLY A 58 -4.47 4.97 -16.39
CA GLY A 58 -4.71 6.20 -15.64
C GLY A 58 -3.79 6.34 -14.41
N GLU A 59 -4.39 6.41 -13.22
CA GLU A 59 -3.69 6.45 -11.92
C GLU A 59 -3.34 5.06 -11.37
N GLY A 60 -3.65 4.01 -12.13
CA GLY A 60 -3.54 2.61 -11.75
C GLY A 60 -4.66 2.16 -10.82
N ALA A 61 -4.77 0.85 -10.63
CA ALA A 61 -5.76 0.25 -9.75
C ALA A 61 -5.18 -0.93 -8.97
N GLY A 62 -5.50 -0.97 -7.68
CA GLY A 62 -5.25 -2.09 -6.78
C GLY A 62 -6.27 -3.22 -6.90
N GLN A 63 -6.26 -4.13 -5.93
CA GLN A 63 -7.27 -5.19 -5.81
C GLN A 63 -8.18 -4.97 -4.62
N THR A 64 -9.37 -5.56 -4.67
CA THR A 64 -10.30 -5.58 -3.55
C THR A 64 -10.25 -6.92 -2.82
N LEU A 65 -10.17 -6.88 -1.50
CA LEU A 65 -10.36 -8.03 -0.63
C LEU A 65 -11.64 -7.79 0.19
N LYS A 66 -12.57 -8.73 0.16
CA LYS A 66 -13.88 -8.65 0.82
C LYS A 66 -14.05 -9.82 1.79
N ALA A 67 -14.52 -9.52 3.00
CA ALA A 67 -14.82 -10.52 4.03
C ALA A 67 -15.86 -10.01 5.02
N ALA A 68 -16.52 -10.91 5.76
CA ALA A 68 -17.33 -10.51 6.91
C ALA A 68 -16.46 -9.95 8.06
N GLY A 69 -15.27 -10.50 8.26
CA GLY A 69 -14.26 -10.03 9.20
C GLY A 69 -12.86 -10.30 8.67
N MET A 70 -11.85 -9.59 9.17
CA MET A 70 -10.46 -9.86 8.77
C MET A 70 -9.51 -9.74 9.95
N ARG A 71 -8.61 -10.71 10.09
CA ARG A 71 -7.52 -10.68 11.06
C ARG A 71 -6.19 -10.90 10.37
N ILE A 72 -5.25 -9.98 10.60
CA ILE A 72 -3.90 -10.01 10.03
C ILE A 72 -2.92 -10.14 11.19
N ASP A 73 -2.46 -11.37 11.46
CA ASP A 73 -1.36 -11.65 12.38
C ASP A 73 -0.02 -11.78 11.64
N GLY A 74 -0.04 -12.18 10.37
CA GLY A 74 1.12 -12.22 9.48
C GLY A 74 1.28 -10.96 8.64
N THR A 75 1.50 -11.13 7.33
CA THR A 75 1.72 -10.01 6.41
C THR A 75 0.67 -9.98 5.31
N LEU A 76 0.01 -8.83 5.13
CA LEU A 76 -0.79 -8.50 3.96
C LEU A 76 -0.23 -7.23 3.33
N ASN A 77 0.34 -7.31 2.14
CA ASN A 77 0.99 -6.15 1.54
C ASN A 77 0.76 -6.02 0.04
N ALA A 78 0.92 -4.80 -0.43
CA ALA A 78 1.07 -4.43 -1.82
C ALA A 78 2.42 -3.71 -2.01
N ASP A 79 3.43 -4.06 -1.20
CA ASP A 79 4.74 -3.39 -1.27
C ASP A 79 5.34 -3.62 -2.66
N TYR A 80 5.77 -2.52 -3.28
CA TYR A 80 6.43 -2.53 -4.60
C TYR A 80 5.52 -3.01 -5.75
N GLN A 81 4.21 -3.10 -5.51
CA GLN A 81 3.23 -3.57 -6.49
C GLN A 81 2.59 -2.44 -7.30
N GLY A 82 3.16 -1.23 -7.26
CA GLY A 82 2.67 -0.04 -7.96
C GLY A 82 3.16 0.05 -9.40
N PHE A 83 3.26 1.28 -9.91
CA PHE A 83 3.94 1.52 -11.19
C PHE A 83 5.41 1.12 -11.07
N ALA A 84 5.91 0.44 -12.11
CA ALA A 84 7.30 0.04 -12.18
C ALA A 84 8.24 1.25 -12.17
N GLY A 85 9.38 1.09 -11.51
CA GLY A 85 10.54 1.96 -11.68
C GLY A 85 11.23 1.69 -13.02
N GLY A 86 12.38 2.33 -13.24
CA GLY A 86 13.23 2.07 -14.43
C GLY A 86 13.49 3.29 -15.31
N SER A 87 12.97 4.46 -14.96
CA SER A 87 13.47 5.71 -15.53
C SER A 87 14.75 6.10 -14.79
N GLY A 88 15.91 5.87 -15.43
CA GLY A 88 17.20 6.33 -14.92
C GLY A 88 17.21 7.83 -14.62
N TYR A 89 18.09 8.22 -13.68
CA TYR A 89 18.53 9.58 -13.26
C TYR A 89 17.52 10.73 -13.04
N LEU A 90 16.32 10.74 -13.64
CA LEU A 90 15.43 11.91 -13.77
C LEU A 90 13.94 11.57 -13.68
N SER A 91 13.56 10.46 -13.05
CA SER A 91 12.14 10.10 -12.99
C SER A 91 11.40 10.83 -11.88
N PRO A 92 10.21 11.40 -12.17
CA PRO A 92 9.41 12.04 -11.16
C PRO A 92 8.75 11.05 -10.17
N SER A 93 9.45 10.73 -9.07
CA SER A 93 9.15 9.61 -8.16
C SER A 93 8.23 9.94 -6.97
N GLY A 94 7.70 11.15 -6.93
CA GLY A 94 7.04 11.74 -5.76
C GLY A 94 5.64 12.29 -6.03
N TRP A 95 4.75 11.59 -6.73
CA TRP A 95 3.43 12.17 -7.09
C TRP A 95 2.21 11.52 -6.45
N HIS A 96 2.38 10.47 -5.64
CA HIS A 96 1.29 9.92 -4.83
C HIS A 96 1.41 10.42 -3.41
N GLY A 97 0.27 10.81 -2.82
CA GLY A 97 0.11 11.19 -1.40
C GLY A 97 0.96 12.38 -0.89
N GLY A 98 1.96 12.82 -1.64
CA GLY A 98 2.83 13.95 -1.35
C GLY A 98 4.04 13.97 -2.28
N HIS A 99 4.77 15.10 -2.30
CA HIS A 99 6.02 15.22 -3.05
C HIS A 99 7.13 14.40 -2.37
N GLY A 100 7.65 13.38 -3.06
CA GLY A 100 9.03 12.90 -2.83
C GLY A 100 10.02 14.01 -3.20
N GLY A 101 11.25 14.00 -2.67
CA GLY A 101 12.19 15.10 -2.91
C GLY A 101 12.43 15.33 -4.42
N TYR A 102 12.38 16.58 -4.88
CA TYR A 102 12.45 16.93 -6.30
C TYR A 102 13.56 17.94 -6.59
N THR A 103 14.18 17.79 -7.77
CA THR A 103 14.91 18.87 -8.45
C THR A 103 14.02 19.51 -9.53
N SER A 104 13.97 20.85 -9.50
CA SER A 104 13.72 21.87 -10.54
C SER A 104 12.83 21.68 -11.79
N TYR A 105 12.15 20.54 -12.02
CA TYR A 105 11.22 20.38 -13.15
C TYR A 105 9.77 20.22 -12.69
N ALA A 106 9.01 21.32 -12.85
CA ALA A 106 7.55 21.44 -12.91
C ALA A 106 6.72 20.63 -11.89
N SER A 107 6.21 21.36 -10.90
CA SER A 107 5.00 21.06 -10.13
C SER A 107 3.90 20.39 -10.99
N ARG A 108 3.72 19.08 -10.84
CA ARG A 108 2.46 18.43 -11.20
C ARG A 108 1.70 18.08 -9.92
N SER A 109 0.37 18.21 -9.97
CA SER A 109 -0.50 17.95 -8.83
C SER A 109 -0.29 16.54 -8.29
N THR A 110 -0.30 16.39 -6.96
CA THR A 110 -0.49 15.08 -6.33
C THR A 110 -1.78 14.46 -6.85
N TYR A 111 -1.85 13.14 -6.91
CA TYR A 111 -3.03 12.45 -7.42
C TYR A 111 -3.53 11.34 -6.49
N GLY A 112 -4.67 10.75 -6.85
CA GLY A 112 -5.45 9.87 -6.00
C GLY A 112 -6.42 10.63 -5.10
N SER A 113 -7.51 9.95 -4.72
CA SER A 113 -8.50 10.49 -3.78
C SER A 113 -8.00 10.41 -2.33
N VAL A 114 -8.27 11.44 -1.52
CA VAL A 114 -8.02 11.41 -0.07
C VAL A 114 -8.99 10.46 0.62
N THR A 115 -10.27 10.56 0.27
CA THR A 115 -11.37 9.87 0.94
C THR A 115 -11.71 8.50 0.34
N ASN A 116 -11.10 8.14 -0.80
CA ASN A 116 -11.30 6.84 -1.44
C ASN A 116 -10.05 6.43 -2.24
N PRO A 117 -8.90 6.21 -1.58
CA PRO A 117 -7.62 6.02 -2.26
C PRO A 117 -7.53 4.65 -2.94
N VAL A 118 -7.55 4.61 -4.27
CA VAL A 118 -7.44 3.34 -5.04
C VAL A 118 -6.27 3.31 -6.02
N SER A 119 -5.60 4.45 -6.16
CA SER A 119 -4.50 4.69 -7.07
C SER A 119 -3.25 3.97 -6.59
N LEU A 120 -2.38 3.55 -7.51
CA LEU A 120 -1.11 2.89 -7.17
C LEU A 120 -0.14 3.87 -6.49
N GLY A 121 1.15 3.55 -6.43
CA GLY A 121 2.29 4.42 -6.13
C GLY A 121 3.17 4.50 -7.38
N ARG A 122 3.88 5.61 -7.61
CA ARG A 122 4.65 5.86 -8.83
C ARG A 122 6.03 5.30 -8.61
N GLY A 123 6.53 4.61 -9.61
CA GLY A 123 7.93 4.26 -9.67
C GLY A 123 8.79 5.50 -9.83
N GLY A 124 9.94 5.51 -9.16
CA GLY A 124 11.06 6.39 -9.45
C GLY A 124 12.12 5.63 -10.24
N THR A 125 13.30 5.51 -9.64
CA THR A 125 14.22 4.43 -10.02
C THR A 125 13.66 3.08 -9.58
N TYR A 126 13.05 3.04 -8.39
CA TYR A 126 12.42 1.87 -7.80
C TYR A 126 10.90 1.89 -7.90
N ASP A 127 10.28 0.71 -7.80
CA ASP A 127 8.84 0.52 -7.92
C ASP A 127 8.04 1.29 -6.85
N GLY A 128 6.87 1.81 -7.22
CA GLY A 128 5.94 2.39 -6.25
C GLY A 128 5.17 1.32 -5.47
N GLY A 129 4.48 1.72 -4.40
CA GLY A 129 3.58 0.86 -3.65
C GLY A 129 2.31 0.53 -4.45
N GLY A 130 1.71 -0.64 -4.22
CA GLY A 130 0.44 -1.01 -4.85
C GLY A 130 -0.77 -0.41 -4.13
N ALA A 131 -1.97 -0.88 -4.47
CA ALA A 131 -3.18 -0.44 -3.80
C ALA A 131 -4.02 -1.62 -3.31
N ILE A 132 -4.62 -1.46 -2.14
CA ILE A 132 -5.48 -2.45 -1.50
C ILE A 132 -6.77 -1.77 -1.08
N VAL A 133 -7.90 -2.34 -1.49
CA VAL A 133 -9.22 -1.99 -0.95
C VAL A 133 -9.68 -3.13 -0.06
N LEU A 134 -9.81 -2.89 1.23
CA LEU A 134 -10.38 -3.83 2.19
C LEU A 134 -11.85 -3.47 2.40
N LYS A 135 -12.76 -4.40 2.10
CA LYS A 135 -14.20 -4.27 2.35
C LYS A 135 -14.60 -5.28 3.41
N ILE A 136 -14.49 -4.87 4.67
CA ILE A 136 -14.73 -5.71 5.84
C ILE A 136 -16.08 -5.37 6.43
N GLY A 137 -16.95 -6.38 6.54
CA GLY A 137 -18.32 -6.20 7.02
C GLY A 137 -18.40 -5.80 8.49
N GLY A 138 -17.48 -6.27 9.33
CA GLY A 138 -17.40 -5.95 10.76
C GLY A 138 -15.99 -5.52 11.15
N THR A 139 -15.29 -6.35 11.93
CA THR A 139 -13.99 -6.02 12.51
C THR A 139 -12.81 -6.32 11.58
N LEU A 140 -11.93 -5.33 11.41
CA LEU A 140 -10.57 -5.51 10.92
C LEU A 140 -9.59 -5.47 12.10
N THR A 141 -8.93 -6.59 12.41
CA THR A 141 -7.85 -6.67 13.39
C THR A 141 -6.50 -6.75 12.69
N VAL A 142 -5.58 -5.82 13.00
CA VAL A 142 -4.20 -5.82 12.48
C VAL A 142 -3.21 -5.94 13.63
N ASN A 143 -2.66 -7.13 13.83
CA ASN A 143 -1.57 -7.39 14.80
C ASN A 143 -0.21 -7.53 14.11
N GLY A 144 -0.21 -8.02 12.86
CA GLY A 144 0.96 -8.11 12.01
C GLY A 144 1.15 -6.84 11.19
N THR A 145 1.37 -7.00 9.88
CA THR A 145 1.63 -5.88 8.95
C THR A 145 0.60 -5.82 7.83
N LEU A 146 0.00 -4.64 7.66
CA LEU A 146 -0.74 -4.22 6.49
C LEU A 146 0.04 -3.10 5.77
N SER A 147 0.49 -3.30 4.53
CA SER A 147 1.30 -2.26 3.88
C SER A 147 1.19 -2.08 2.38
N ALA A 148 1.54 -0.90 1.91
CA ALA A 148 1.62 -0.53 0.49
C ALA A 148 2.81 0.41 0.23
N ASN A 149 4.02 0.02 0.63
CA ASN A 149 5.20 0.88 0.53
C ASN A 149 5.81 0.91 -0.88
N GLY A 150 6.41 2.04 -1.23
CA GLY A 150 7.31 2.16 -2.37
C GLY A 150 8.70 1.62 -2.06
N ALA A 151 9.38 1.11 -3.08
CA ALA A 151 10.74 0.56 -3.00
C ALA A 151 11.77 1.68 -2.96
N GLY A 152 12.92 1.40 -2.37
CA GLY A 152 14.01 2.34 -2.27
C GLY A 152 15.30 1.65 -1.86
N ASP A 153 16.42 2.19 -2.31
CA ASP A 153 17.76 1.71 -2.00
C ASP A 153 18.81 2.81 -2.29
N ALA A 154 20.09 2.50 -2.08
CA ALA A 154 21.20 3.41 -2.07
C ALA A 154 21.47 4.12 -3.41
N SER A 155 21.17 3.53 -4.55
CA SER A 155 21.64 3.99 -5.88
C SER A 155 20.62 4.77 -6.73
N GLY A 156 19.38 4.93 -6.23
CA GLY A 156 18.25 5.41 -7.04
C GLY A 156 17.22 6.22 -6.27
N GLY A 157 16.33 6.91 -6.98
CA GLY A 157 15.21 7.64 -6.38
C GLY A 157 14.13 6.67 -5.92
N GLY A 158 13.68 6.80 -4.67
CA GLY A 158 12.68 5.92 -4.08
C GLY A 158 11.31 6.06 -4.75
N GLY A 159 10.60 4.95 -4.90
CA GLY A 159 9.21 4.91 -5.38
C GLY A 159 8.25 5.46 -4.33
N ALA A 160 7.14 6.06 -4.77
CA ALA A 160 6.13 6.59 -3.86
C ALA A 160 5.33 5.46 -3.19
N GLY A 161 4.83 5.71 -1.97
CA GLY A 161 3.86 4.86 -1.31
C GLY A 161 2.56 4.77 -2.11
N GLY A 162 1.85 3.66 -1.92
CA GLY A 162 0.59 3.36 -2.58
C GLY A 162 -0.63 3.71 -1.74
N SER A 163 -1.72 2.96 -1.92
CA SER A 163 -3.02 3.25 -1.28
C SER A 163 -3.54 2.10 -0.44
N LEU A 164 -3.98 2.40 0.78
CA LEU A 164 -4.78 1.49 1.60
C LEU A 164 -6.14 2.12 1.84
N ASN A 165 -7.20 1.47 1.37
CA ASN A 165 -8.56 1.96 1.51
C ASN A 165 -9.37 0.94 2.30
N ILE A 166 -9.67 1.28 3.54
CA ILE A 166 -10.18 0.35 4.52
C ILE A 166 -11.60 0.73 4.86
N PHE A 167 -12.54 -0.15 4.50
CA PHE A 167 -13.92 -0.10 4.97
C PHE A 167 -14.08 -1.15 6.05
N ALA A 168 -14.39 -0.73 7.26
CA ALA A 168 -14.65 -1.60 8.42
C ALA A 168 -15.49 -0.85 9.44
N GLU A 169 -16.30 -1.56 10.24
CA GLU A 169 -17.05 -0.95 11.34
C GLU A 169 -16.16 -0.77 12.58
N THR A 170 -15.32 -1.78 12.85
CA THR A 170 -14.39 -1.78 13.99
C THR A 170 -12.95 -1.99 13.53
N MET A 171 -12.04 -1.17 14.05
CA MET A 171 -10.59 -1.34 13.90
C MET A 171 -10.00 -1.81 15.23
N ASP A 172 -9.16 -2.84 15.20
CA ASP A 172 -8.51 -3.41 16.39
C ASP A 172 -7.06 -3.85 16.09
N GLY A 173 -6.28 -4.10 17.14
CA GLY A 173 -4.92 -4.63 17.09
C GLY A 173 -3.82 -3.61 17.38
N GLY A 174 -2.60 -4.13 17.53
CA GLY A 174 -1.39 -3.37 17.89
C GLY A 174 -0.31 -3.38 16.81
N GLY A 175 -0.64 -3.85 15.60
CA GLY A 175 0.30 -4.06 14.50
C GLY A 175 0.69 -2.79 13.76
N THR A 176 1.09 -2.93 12.50
CA THR A 176 1.52 -1.81 11.65
C THR A 176 0.66 -1.72 10.39
N ILE A 177 0.13 -0.53 10.13
CA ILE A 177 -0.53 -0.14 8.89
C ILE A 177 0.28 0.99 8.24
N ARG A 178 0.83 0.78 7.04
CA ARG A 178 1.71 1.78 6.42
C ARG A 178 1.68 1.83 4.90
N ALA A 179 1.76 3.04 4.36
CA ALA A 179 2.00 3.28 2.93
C ALA A 179 3.10 4.32 2.77
N ASN A 180 4.34 3.96 3.09
CA ASN A 180 5.47 4.87 3.05
C ASN A 180 6.13 4.91 1.66
N GLY A 181 6.74 6.04 1.32
CA GLY A 181 7.67 6.13 0.20
C GLY A 181 8.99 5.42 0.49
N GLY A 182 9.67 4.98 -0.56
CA GLY A 182 10.97 4.33 -0.46
C GLY A 182 12.09 5.32 -0.14
N ASN A 183 13.03 4.90 0.70
CA ASN A 183 14.22 5.69 1.04
C ASN A 183 15.25 5.70 -0.10
N SER A 184 16.18 6.65 -0.06
CA SER A 184 17.34 6.72 -0.93
C SER A 184 18.55 7.25 -0.16
N THR A 185 19.73 6.67 -0.40
CA THR A 185 21.00 7.16 0.21
C THR A 185 21.91 7.86 -0.79
N SER A 186 21.45 8.13 -2.01
CA SER A 186 22.19 8.96 -2.99
C SER A 186 21.33 10.00 -3.70
N ARG A 187 20.00 9.90 -3.57
CA ARG A 187 19.03 10.77 -4.24
C ARG A 187 17.91 11.15 -3.28
N HIS A 188 16.76 11.50 -3.83
CA HIS A 188 15.55 11.79 -3.09
C HIS A 188 14.75 10.51 -2.79
N GLY A 189 14.14 10.46 -1.62
CA GLY A 189 13.15 9.44 -1.29
C GLY A 189 11.81 9.69 -1.98
N GLY A 190 11.01 8.64 -2.08
CA GLY A 190 9.68 8.68 -2.70
C GLY A 190 8.64 9.41 -1.84
N GLY A 191 7.56 9.87 -2.47
CA GLY A 191 6.42 10.45 -1.76
C GLY A 191 5.71 9.43 -0.86
N GLY A 192 5.07 9.88 0.23
CA GLY A 192 4.23 9.00 1.06
C GLY A 192 2.92 8.63 0.37
N GLY A 193 2.30 7.53 0.74
CA GLY A 193 1.04 7.04 0.18
C GLY A 193 -0.20 7.67 0.80
N ARG A 194 -1.33 6.95 0.71
CA ARG A 194 -2.62 7.34 1.31
C ARG A 194 -3.22 6.19 2.09
N ILE A 195 -3.84 6.49 3.23
CA ILE A 195 -4.63 5.53 3.99
C ILE A 195 -5.98 6.17 4.29
N SER A 196 -7.09 5.49 3.98
CA SER A 196 -8.41 5.94 4.41
C SER A 196 -9.10 4.86 5.25
N LEU A 197 -9.74 5.31 6.32
CA LEU A 197 -10.53 4.52 7.26
C LEU A 197 -11.99 4.96 7.14
N LEU A 198 -12.79 4.17 6.43
CA LEU A 198 -14.17 4.47 6.09
C LEU A 198 -15.13 3.61 6.90
N ASN A 199 -16.20 4.23 7.38
CA ASN A 199 -17.25 3.62 8.20
C ASN A 199 -16.81 3.08 9.57
N VAL A 200 -15.61 3.46 10.04
CA VAL A 200 -15.14 3.04 11.36
C VAL A 200 -15.92 3.81 12.43
N THR A 201 -16.74 3.09 13.20
CA THR A 201 -17.46 3.61 14.36
C THR A 201 -16.69 3.35 15.65
N ASP A 202 -15.98 2.22 15.72
CA ASP A 202 -15.20 1.81 16.89
C ASP A 202 -13.72 1.64 16.51
N ASN A 203 -12.87 2.55 16.96
CA ASN A 203 -11.43 2.49 16.68
C ASN A 203 -10.63 2.15 17.95
N ASN A 204 -10.34 0.86 18.12
CA ASN A 204 -9.53 0.32 19.21
C ASN A 204 -8.08 0.04 18.76
N PHE A 205 -7.70 0.40 17.53
CA PHE A 205 -6.36 0.18 17.03
C PHE A 205 -5.35 1.05 17.78
N THR A 206 -4.35 0.41 18.39
CA THR A 206 -3.30 1.06 19.19
C THR A 206 -1.92 0.96 18.52
N GLY A 207 -1.86 0.34 17.34
CA GLY A 207 -0.65 0.13 16.59
C GLY A 207 -0.15 1.37 15.83
N THR A 208 0.79 1.13 14.91
CA THR A 208 1.37 2.19 14.08
C THR A 208 0.57 2.42 12.82
N LEU A 209 0.16 3.67 12.56
CA LEU A 209 -0.48 4.11 11.31
C LEU A 209 0.36 5.22 10.66
N GLN A 210 0.90 4.99 9.45
CA GLN A 210 1.85 5.94 8.85
C GLN A 210 1.85 6.02 7.32
N VAL A 211 2.09 7.23 6.81
CA VAL A 211 2.21 7.59 5.38
C VAL A 211 3.39 8.54 5.18
N LEU A 212 4.58 8.11 5.56
CA LEU A 212 5.80 8.91 5.49
C LEU A 212 6.36 8.94 4.07
N GLY A 213 6.94 10.08 3.67
CA GLY A 213 7.86 10.10 2.53
C GLY A 213 9.18 9.42 2.88
N GLY A 214 9.91 8.97 1.87
CA GLY A 214 11.24 8.40 2.04
C GLY A 214 12.31 9.45 2.31
N VAL A 215 13.35 9.06 3.06
CA VAL A 215 14.55 9.87 3.32
C VAL A 215 15.44 9.92 2.06
N GLY A 216 16.11 11.04 1.80
CA GLY A 216 17.05 11.25 0.69
C GLY A 216 18.23 12.15 1.07
N VAL A 217 19.39 12.01 0.43
CA VAL A 217 20.63 12.78 0.73
C VAL A 217 21.24 13.53 -0.48
N GLY A 218 20.67 13.45 -1.68
CA GLY A 218 21.27 13.99 -2.90
C GLY A 218 21.03 15.49 -3.14
N TYR A 219 22.12 16.27 -3.07
CA TYR A 219 22.32 17.71 -3.28
C TYR A 219 21.90 18.65 -2.14
N SER A 220 22.93 19.20 -1.48
CA SER A 220 22.90 20.38 -0.63
C SER A 220 22.37 21.58 -1.42
N GLY A 221 21.07 21.82 -1.31
CA GLY A 221 20.35 22.94 -1.90
C GLY A 221 18.86 22.73 -1.70
N ASP A 222 18.35 23.35 -0.64
CA ASP A 222 16.94 23.63 -0.39
C ASP A 222 16.00 22.51 0.12
N LEU A 223 15.65 22.73 1.40
CA LEU A 223 14.42 22.37 2.13
C LEU A 223 14.41 21.01 2.87
N PRO A 224 14.62 21.01 4.21
CA PRO A 224 14.27 19.87 5.05
C PRO A 224 12.76 19.66 4.94
N ALA A 225 12.31 18.55 4.34
CA ALA A 225 10.94 18.03 4.40
C ALA A 225 9.84 19.12 4.45
N ARG A 226 9.93 20.17 3.61
CA ARG A 226 9.03 21.33 3.71
C ARG A 226 7.95 21.22 2.65
N SER A 227 6.86 20.52 2.97
CA SER A 227 5.52 21.08 2.76
C SER A 227 4.41 20.26 3.46
N PRO A 228 3.51 20.92 4.22
CA PRO A 228 2.38 20.34 4.94
C PRO A 228 1.15 20.18 4.04
N PHE A 229 1.27 19.48 2.91
CA PHE A 229 0.08 19.02 2.19
C PHE A 229 -0.42 17.72 2.84
N PRO A 230 -1.74 17.50 2.97
CA PRO A 230 -2.28 16.49 3.88
C PRO A 230 -1.78 15.10 3.48
N LYS A 231 -0.84 14.60 4.28
CA LYS A 231 -0.46 13.19 4.41
C LYS A 231 -1.70 12.47 4.95
N ALA A 232 -2.66 12.24 4.08
CA ALA A 232 -4.03 12.02 4.52
C ALA A 232 -4.19 10.58 5.01
N ILE A 233 -4.23 10.45 6.33
CA ILE A 233 -5.08 9.50 7.03
C ILE A 233 -6.43 10.20 7.13
N THR A 234 -7.49 9.62 6.56
CA THR A 234 -8.84 10.21 6.59
C THR A 234 -9.87 9.18 6.91
#